data_AF-A0A1M6SIR7-F1
#
_entry.id   AF-A0A1M6SIR7-F1
#
_cell.length_a   1.000
_cell.length_b   1.000
_cell.length_c   1.000
_cell.angle_alpha   90.00
_cell.angle_beta   90.00
_cell.angle_gamma   90.00
#
_symmetry.space_group_name_H-M   'P 1'
#
loop_
_entity.id
_entity.type
_entity.pdbx_description
1 polymer ?
#
loop_
_entity_poly.entity_id
_entity_poly.type
_entity_poly.pdbx_seq_one_letter_code
_entity_poly.pdbx_strand_id
1 'polypeptide(L)'
;MSAFSSLLLDEYRESFALVQIERDEIDPNTLDGFILYHDEEWVMLLKEEDFRLNGVVFIRKRDITSLKSGKTQAFHKQLMEQEGELHSYNPLDKIPSVGIPEFLSCLPKHKVVIFEEETENEDEDMFYIGLIEKIEDMKVHLKFFSTEAVIDEETTIVELEHITSISYDTSYTLAYEQHFQRSQRKASFPQLSQKSLAVLSWLMLSAAMASLIFRWQLGSSLTFAMVYSGFFASMMLRRKLPTPTRTHYAELAAALLVPALVVGFALCAENNRSGLWLAIPAAITFLSYLIYSDTKQLWPRKPVKAD
;
A
#
# COMPACT_ATOMS: atom_id res chain seq x y z
N MET A 1 37.48 12.21 -15.49
CA MET A 1 37.01 13.49 -14.91
C MET A 1 35.54 13.60 -15.28
N SER A 2 34.65 13.74 -14.30
CA SER A 2 33.22 13.96 -14.55
C SER A 2 33.02 15.19 -15.45
N ALA A 3 32.10 15.11 -16.40
CA ALA A 3 31.87 16.14 -17.42
C ALA A 3 31.28 17.46 -16.87
N PHE A 4 30.92 17.53 -15.59
CA PHE A 4 30.28 18.71 -14.96
C PHE A 4 30.91 19.01 -13.60
N SER A 5 30.94 20.30 -13.24
CA SER A 5 31.48 20.76 -11.96
C SER A 5 30.48 20.54 -10.82
N SER A 6 30.99 20.33 -9.60
CA SER A 6 30.15 20.27 -8.38
C SER A 6 29.28 21.52 -8.23
N LEU A 7 29.79 22.69 -8.62
CA LEU A 7 29.05 23.96 -8.59
C LEU A 7 27.78 23.94 -9.45
N LEU A 8 27.80 23.28 -10.61
CA LEU A 8 26.61 23.18 -11.47
C LEU A 8 25.54 22.27 -10.85
N LEU A 9 25.96 21.16 -10.23
CA LEU A 9 25.06 20.25 -9.52
C LEU A 9 24.43 20.93 -8.30
N ASP A 10 25.21 21.71 -7.56
CA ASP A 10 24.73 22.53 -6.45
C ASP A 10 23.71 23.58 -6.92
N GLU A 11 23.98 24.28 -8.03
CA GLU A 11 23.05 25.26 -8.61
C GLU A 11 21.69 24.63 -8.96
N TYR A 12 21.70 23.49 -9.66
CA TYR A 12 20.47 22.77 -10.02
C TYR A 12 19.73 22.21 -8.79
N ARG A 13 20.47 21.74 -7.78
CA ARG A 13 19.89 21.28 -6.51
C ARG A 13 19.23 22.42 -5.74
N GLU A 14 19.94 23.53 -5.54
CA GLU A 14 19.46 24.68 -4.77
C GLU A 14 18.25 25.38 -5.44
N SER A 15 18.27 25.47 -6.77
CA SER A 15 17.13 25.99 -7.55
C SER A 15 16.00 24.99 -7.74
N PHE A 16 16.19 23.74 -7.28
CA PHE A 16 15.32 22.60 -7.51
C PHE A 16 14.91 22.49 -8.99
N ALA A 17 15.89 22.63 -9.88
CA ALA A 17 15.69 22.57 -11.33
C ALA A 17 15.45 21.11 -11.75
N LEU A 18 14.51 20.92 -12.68
CA LEU A 18 14.41 19.65 -13.39
C LEU A 18 15.59 19.56 -14.35
N VAL A 19 16.33 18.45 -14.28
CA VAL A 19 17.49 18.17 -15.13
C VAL A 19 17.21 16.95 -15.99
N GLN A 20 17.75 16.96 -17.20
CA GLN A 20 17.84 15.80 -18.06
C GLN A 20 19.28 15.29 -18.05
N ILE A 21 19.43 13.98 -17.83
CA ILE A 21 20.68 13.24 -17.79
C ILE A 21 20.71 12.28 -18.97
N GLU A 22 21.83 12.25 -19.69
CA GLU A 22 22.10 11.30 -20.78
C GLU A 22 23.31 10.44 -20.37
N ARG A 23 23.28 9.16 -20.74
CA ARG A 23 24.30 8.14 -20.44
C ARG A 23 24.60 7.32 -21.69
N ASP A 24 24.93 8.01 -22.77
CA ASP A 24 24.87 7.47 -24.15
C ASP A 24 25.67 6.18 -24.39
N GLU A 25 26.65 5.87 -23.54
CA GLU A 25 27.46 4.65 -23.63
C GLU A 25 26.73 3.41 -23.07
N ILE A 26 25.84 3.57 -22.07
CA ILE A 26 25.22 2.44 -21.35
C ILE A 26 23.68 2.45 -21.37
N ASP A 27 23.06 3.60 -21.63
CA ASP A 27 21.59 3.71 -21.72
C ASP A 27 21.23 4.76 -22.78
N PRO A 28 20.55 4.36 -23.87
CA PRO A 28 20.16 5.29 -24.93
C PRO A 28 19.01 6.23 -24.50
N ASN A 29 18.37 5.95 -23.36
CA ASN A 29 17.27 6.77 -22.86
C ASN A 29 17.79 7.89 -21.97
N THR A 30 17.05 9.01 -21.99
CA THR A 30 17.33 10.12 -21.09
C THR A 30 16.58 9.94 -19.78
N LEU A 31 17.23 10.30 -18.68
CA LEU A 31 16.64 10.33 -17.35
C LEU A 31 16.34 11.76 -16.94
N ASP A 32 15.08 12.07 -16.68
CA ASP A 32 14.67 13.37 -16.13
C ASP A 32 14.45 13.27 -14.61
N GLY A 33 14.85 14.29 -13.86
CA GLY A 33 14.68 14.30 -12.41
C GLY A 33 15.20 15.55 -11.71
N PHE A 34 14.95 15.65 -10.41
CA PHE A 34 15.43 16.75 -9.57
C PHE A 34 16.64 16.29 -8.76
N ILE A 35 17.74 17.04 -8.78
CA ILE A 35 18.92 16.70 -7.98
C ILE A 35 18.61 16.89 -6.49
N LEU A 36 18.79 15.82 -5.74
CA LEU A 36 18.53 15.76 -4.31
C LEU A 36 19.82 15.79 -3.49
N TYR A 37 20.85 15.11 -3.99
CA TYR A 37 22.17 14.96 -3.38
C TYR A 37 23.20 14.65 -4.46
N HIS A 38 24.46 15.00 -4.23
CA HIS A 38 25.59 14.51 -5.02
C HIS A 38 26.86 14.47 -4.17
N ASP A 39 27.79 13.61 -4.55
CA ASP A 39 29.15 13.59 -4.05
C ASP A 39 30.16 13.43 -5.19
N GLU A 40 31.36 12.92 -4.89
CA GLU A 40 32.41 12.72 -5.88
C GLU A 40 32.01 11.67 -6.94
N GLU A 41 31.28 10.63 -6.55
CA GLU A 41 30.99 9.45 -7.35
C GLU A 41 29.54 9.38 -7.85
N TRP A 42 28.57 9.87 -7.09
CA TRP A 42 27.14 9.65 -7.34
C TRP A 42 26.33 10.95 -7.39
N VAL A 43 25.25 10.94 -8.16
CA VAL A 43 24.15 11.92 -8.10
C VAL A 43 22.88 11.18 -7.74
N MET A 44 22.14 11.70 -6.76
CA MET A 44 20.82 11.22 -6.40
C MET A 44 19.75 12.12 -6.99
N LEU A 45 18.80 11.53 -7.70
CA LEU A 45 17.68 12.21 -8.32
C LEU A 45 16.36 11.76 -7.71
N LEU A 46 15.43 12.70 -7.57
CA LEU A 46 14.01 12.39 -7.54
C LEU A 46 13.58 12.20 -8.98
N LYS A 47 13.31 10.95 -9.38
CA LYS A 47 13.02 10.62 -10.77
C LYS A 47 11.68 11.20 -11.20
N GLU A 48 11.66 11.82 -12.37
CA GLU A 48 10.45 12.24 -13.06
C GLU A 48 10.13 11.23 -14.17
N GLU A 49 8.86 10.86 -14.29
CA GLU A 49 8.36 10.03 -15.37
C GLU A 49 6.90 10.41 -15.64
N ASP A 50 6.59 10.75 -16.89
CA ASP A 50 5.25 11.17 -17.34
C ASP A 50 4.60 12.28 -16.48
N PHE A 51 5.40 13.30 -16.13
CA PHE A 51 5.03 14.43 -15.25
C PHE A 51 4.67 14.02 -13.82
N ARG A 52 5.11 12.85 -13.37
CA ARG A 52 4.93 12.35 -11.99
C ARG A 52 6.28 12.03 -11.36
N LEU A 53 6.33 12.13 -10.05
CA LEU A 53 7.50 11.68 -9.28
C LEU A 53 7.45 10.16 -9.13
N ASN A 54 8.51 9.45 -9.54
CA ASN A 54 8.56 7.99 -9.55
C ASN A 54 9.80 7.46 -8.81
N GLY A 55 9.87 7.76 -7.51
CA GLY A 55 10.92 7.26 -6.64
C GLY A 55 12.24 7.99 -6.77
N VAL A 56 13.29 7.38 -6.22
CA VAL A 56 14.63 7.94 -6.15
C VAL A 56 15.60 7.02 -6.89
N VAL A 57 16.53 7.64 -7.61
CA VAL A 57 17.59 6.93 -8.33
C VAL A 57 18.94 7.57 -8.04
N PHE A 58 19.92 6.75 -7.73
CA PHE A 58 21.32 7.14 -7.74
C PHE A 58 21.93 6.74 -9.07
N ILE A 59 22.65 7.66 -9.69
CA ILE A 59 23.38 7.47 -10.93
C ILE A 59 24.85 7.74 -10.70
N ARG A 60 25.71 6.85 -11.19
CA ARG A 60 27.15 7.03 -11.09
C ARG A 60 27.60 8.14 -12.04
N LYS A 61 28.31 9.14 -11.51
CA LYS A 61 28.73 10.35 -12.24
C LYS A 61 29.65 10.09 -13.42
N ARG A 62 30.46 9.04 -13.34
CA ARG A 62 31.40 8.71 -14.41
C ARG A 62 30.68 8.21 -15.67
N ASP A 63 29.46 7.71 -15.52
CA ASP A 63 28.65 7.12 -16.58
C ASP A 63 27.67 8.17 -17.20
N ILE A 64 27.67 9.41 -16.70
CA ILE A 64 26.85 10.50 -17.24
C ILE A 64 27.64 11.22 -18.36
N THR A 65 27.08 11.22 -19.57
CA THR A 65 27.65 11.90 -20.75
C THR A 65 27.19 13.35 -20.86
N SER A 66 25.97 13.66 -20.42
CA SER A 66 25.33 14.97 -20.57
C SER A 66 24.40 15.28 -19.40
N LEU A 67 24.36 16.56 -19.00
CA LEU A 67 23.47 17.08 -17.96
C LEU A 67 22.99 18.47 -18.39
N LYS A 68 21.66 18.64 -18.53
CA LYS A 68 21.09 19.91 -18.99
C LYS A 68 19.77 20.25 -18.28
N SER A 69 19.56 21.55 -18.05
CA SER A 69 18.26 22.09 -17.67
C SER A 69 17.89 23.21 -18.63
N GLY A 70 16.92 22.95 -19.52
CA GLY A 70 16.52 23.86 -20.59
C GLY A 70 15.10 24.40 -20.45
N LYS A 71 14.62 25.05 -21.51
CA LYS A 71 13.24 25.57 -21.58
C LYS A 71 12.19 24.45 -21.46
N THR A 72 12.49 23.28 -22.02
CA THR A 72 11.62 22.10 -21.93
C THR A 72 11.49 21.64 -20.48
N GLN A 73 12.62 21.45 -19.78
CA GLN A 73 12.63 21.06 -18.37
C GLN A 73 11.95 22.09 -17.47
N ALA A 74 12.18 23.38 -17.72
CA ALA A 74 11.51 24.46 -17.00
C ALA A 74 9.98 24.42 -17.20
N PHE A 75 9.51 24.14 -18.43
CA PHE A 75 8.09 23.98 -18.73
C PHE A 75 7.50 22.72 -18.06
N HIS A 76 8.22 21.59 -18.07
CA HIS A 76 7.79 20.35 -17.39
C HIS A 76 7.64 20.57 -15.89
N LYS A 77 8.64 21.19 -15.25
CA LYS A 77 8.56 21.57 -13.83
C LYS A 77 7.34 22.43 -13.55
N GLN A 78 7.10 23.46 -14.37
CA GLN A 78 5.92 24.32 -14.22
C GLN A 78 4.61 23.52 -14.33
N LEU A 79 4.51 22.56 -15.26
CA LEU A 79 3.32 21.71 -15.39
C LEU A 79 3.10 20.86 -14.13
N MET A 80 4.17 20.25 -13.59
CA MET A 80 4.11 19.47 -12.36
C MET A 80 3.71 20.32 -11.14
N GLU A 81 4.19 21.56 -11.05
CA GLU A 81 3.77 22.51 -10.02
C GLU A 81 2.27 22.83 -10.12
N GLN A 82 1.77 23.04 -11.33
CA GLN A 82 0.35 23.32 -11.58
C GLN A 82 -0.57 22.14 -11.22
N GLU A 83 -0.11 20.91 -11.47
CA GLU A 83 -0.80 19.68 -11.09
C GLU A 83 -0.65 19.35 -9.59
N GLY A 84 0.18 20.10 -8.87
CA GLY A 84 0.41 19.96 -7.44
C GLY A 84 1.31 18.78 -7.04
N GLU A 85 1.99 18.16 -7.99
CA GLU A 85 2.90 17.03 -7.74
C GLU A 85 4.05 17.41 -6.80
N LEU A 86 4.60 18.62 -6.99
CA LEU A 86 5.75 19.09 -6.20
C LEU A 86 5.35 19.63 -4.82
N HIS A 87 4.05 19.81 -4.52
CA HIS A 87 3.62 20.37 -3.23
C HIS A 87 3.93 19.45 -2.03
N SER A 88 4.05 18.15 -2.28
CA SER A 88 4.31 17.15 -1.25
C SER A 88 5.79 16.97 -0.93
N TYR A 89 6.68 17.56 -1.75
CA TYR A 89 8.12 17.38 -1.63
C TYR A 89 8.79 18.65 -1.15
N ASN A 90 9.57 18.55 -0.06
CA ASN A 90 10.41 19.65 0.38
C ASN A 90 11.85 19.40 -0.09
N PRO A 91 12.37 20.18 -1.06
CA PRO A 91 13.72 19.99 -1.60
C PRO A 91 14.83 20.24 -0.58
N LEU A 92 14.51 20.86 0.56
CA LEU A 92 15.43 21.11 1.66
C LEU A 92 15.36 20.05 2.76
N ASP A 93 14.53 19.01 2.60
CA ASP A 93 14.58 17.87 3.50
C ASP A 93 15.99 17.27 3.42
N LYS A 94 16.68 17.30 4.57
CA LYS A 94 18.11 16.99 4.63
C LYS A 94 18.31 15.51 4.35
N ILE A 95 18.73 15.21 3.13
CA ILE A 95 19.32 13.90 2.81
C ILE A 95 20.66 13.82 3.53
N PRO A 96 20.94 12.72 4.26
CA PRO A 96 22.20 12.53 4.92
C PRO A 96 23.35 12.66 3.91
N SER A 97 24.33 13.51 4.22
CA SER A 97 25.55 13.65 3.43
C SER A 97 26.52 12.51 3.77
N VAL A 98 26.13 11.29 3.42
CA VAL A 98 26.87 10.05 3.69
C VAL A 98 27.11 9.31 2.38
N GLY A 99 28.17 8.49 2.33
CA GLY A 99 28.45 7.68 1.15
C GLY A 99 27.37 6.63 0.90
N ILE A 100 27.27 6.12 -0.33
CA ILE A 100 26.26 5.13 -0.75
C ILE A 100 26.14 3.92 0.21
N PRO A 101 27.22 3.26 0.66
CA PRO A 101 27.09 2.13 1.58
C PRO A 101 26.40 2.50 2.89
N GLU A 102 26.75 3.67 3.45
CA GLU A 102 26.15 4.17 4.69
C GLU A 102 24.69 4.58 4.46
N PHE A 103 24.40 5.24 3.33
CA PHE A 103 23.03 5.60 2.94
C PHE A 103 22.14 4.36 2.86
N LEU A 104 22.57 3.34 2.11
CA LEU A 104 21.84 2.09 1.92
C LEU A 104 21.65 1.34 3.25
N SER A 105 22.60 1.45 4.18
CA SER A 105 22.48 0.85 5.51
C SER A 105 21.40 1.50 6.39
N CYS A 106 21.06 2.76 6.11
CA CYS A 106 20.01 3.51 6.78
C CYS A 106 18.61 3.19 6.24
N LEU A 107 18.49 2.53 5.08
CA LEU A 107 17.19 2.17 4.52
C LEU A 107 16.47 1.16 5.43
N PRO A 108 15.15 1.29 5.62
CA PRO A 108 14.37 0.31 6.35
C PRO A 108 14.54 -1.10 5.76
N LYS A 109 14.65 -2.13 6.61
CA LYS A 109 14.87 -3.53 6.19
C LYS A 109 13.80 -4.13 5.25
N HIS A 110 12.65 -3.48 5.13
CA HIS A 110 11.59 -3.89 4.21
C HIS A 110 11.64 -3.17 2.87
N LYS A 111 12.60 -2.26 2.65
CA LYS A 111 12.77 -1.55 1.39
C LYS A 111 13.27 -2.48 0.31
N VAL A 112 12.60 -2.41 -0.83
CA VAL A 112 13.01 -3.10 -2.05
C VAL A 112 13.86 -2.13 -2.84
N VAL A 113 15.05 -2.59 -3.21
CA VAL A 113 16.03 -1.80 -3.97
C VAL A 113 16.37 -2.55 -5.25
N ILE A 114 16.57 -1.79 -6.31
CA ILE A 114 17.06 -2.25 -7.61
C ILE A 114 18.49 -1.76 -7.75
N PHE A 115 19.39 -2.66 -8.15
CA PHE A 115 20.75 -2.35 -8.58
C PHE A 115 20.87 -2.76 -10.04
N GLU A 116 21.40 -1.87 -10.87
CA GLU A 116 21.66 -2.10 -12.28
C GLU A 116 23.15 -1.99 -12.53
N GLU A 117 23.70 -2.97 -13.26
CA GLU A 117 25.05 -2.98 -13.80
C GLU A 117 24.88 -3.00 -15.31
N GLU A 118 24.86 -1.80 -15.88
CA GLU A 118 24.66 -1.56 -17.31
C GLU A 118 26.01 -1.45 -18.03
N THR A 119 26.07 -1.92 -19.27
CA THR A 119 27.26 -1.88 -20.12
C THR A 119 26.92 -1.39 -21.53
N GLU A 120 27.92 -1.22 -22.39
CA GLU A 120 27.68 -0.92 -23.82
C GLU A 120 26.95 -2.06 -24.56
N ASN A 121 26.93 -3.27 -23.98
CA ASN A 121 26.27 -4.44 -24.54
C ASN A 121 25.08 -4.84 -23.65
N GLU A 122 23.87 -4.46 -24.05
CA GLU A 122 22.63 -4.75 -23.30
C GLU A 122 22.45 -6.24 -22.94
N ASP A 123 23.02 -7.17 -23.73
CA ASP A 123 22.96 -8.61 -23.45
C ASP A 123 23.80 -9.03 -22.22
N GLU A 124 24.71 -8.17 -21.76
CA GLU A 124 25.58 -8.35 -20.59
C GLU A 124 25.07 -7.61 -19.35
N ASP A 125 23.99 -6.84 -19.48
CA ASP A 125 23.43 -6.06 -18.37
C ASP A 125 22.91 -6.98 -17.26
N MET A 126 23.23 -6.60 -16.02
CA MET A 126 22.79 -7.34 -14.84
C MET A 126 21.80 -6.50 -14.03
N PHE A 127 20.66 -7.13 -13.73
CA PHE A 127 19.58 -6.53 -12.97
C PHE A 127 19.38 -7.28 -11.65
N TYR A 128 19.59 -6.60 -10.53
CA TYR A 128 19.39 -7.16 -9.20
C TYR A 128 18.26 -6.43 -8.48
N ILE A 129 17.28 -7.18 -7.98
CA ILE A 129 16.20 -6.62 -7.16
C ILE A 129 16.04 -7.43 -5.87
N GLY A 130 15.90 -6.74 -4.74
CA GLY A 130 15.73 -7.46 -3.48
C GLY A 130 15.71 -6.58 -2.25
N LEU A 131 15.78 -7.24 -1.09
CA LEU A 131 15.83 -6.61 0.24
C LEU A 131 17.28 -6.60 0.74
N ILE A 132 17.75 -5.45 1.23
CA ILE A 132 19.10 -5.33 1.77
C ILE A 132 19.20 -6.03 3.13
N GLU A 133 19.95 -7.12 3.19
CA GLU A 133 20.22 -7.87 4.42
C GLU A 133 21.31 -7.17 5.23
N LYS A 134 22.46 -6.92 4.61
CA LYS A 134 23.62 -6.24 5.21
C LYS A 134 24.51 -5.61 4.12
N ILE A 135 25.45 -4.78 4.55
CA ILE A 135 26.42 -4.12 3.68
C ILE A 135 27.80 -4.28 4.33
N GLU A 136 28.77 -4.79 3.58
CA GLU A 136 30.13 -5.08 4.04
C GLU A 136 31.12 -4.70 2.92
N ASP A 137 32.10 -3.85 3.21
CA ASP A 137 33.23 -3.54 2.31
C ASP A 137 32.83 -3.29 0.83
N MET A 138 31.90 -2.35 0.59
CA MET A 138 31.37 -2.03 -0.75
C MET A 138 30.55 -3.15 -1.41
N LYS A 139 30.17 -4.19 -0.66
CA LYS A 139 29.30 -5.27 -1.10
C LYS A 139 27.95 -5.20 -0.40
N VAL A 140 26.89 -5.32 -1.18
CA VAL A 140 25.51 -5.40 -0.68
C VAL A 140 25.08 -6.85 -0.70
N HIS A 141 24.67 -7.35 0.46
CA HIS A 141 24.06 -8.66 0.62
C HIS A 141 22.56 -8.51 0.41
N LEU A 142 22.07 -9.02 -0.71
CA LEU A 142 20.71 -8.83 -1.19
C LEU A 142 19.91 -10.14 -1.09
N LYS A 143 18.77 -10.12 -0.41
CA LYS A 143 17.77 -11.18 -0.50
C LYS A 143 16.95 -10.96 -1.76
N PHE A 144 17.35 -11.64 -2.84
CA PHE A 144 16.64 -11.63 -4.10
C PHE A 144 15.24 -12.24 -3.93
N PHE A 145 14.33 -11.87 -4.82
CA PHE A 145 13.04 -12.54 -4.93
C PHE A 145 12.64 -12.70 -6.38
N SER A 146 11.93 -13.78 -6.68
CA SER A 146 11.43 -14.06 -8.02
C SER A 146 10.35 -13.07 -8.47
N THR A 147 10.03 -13.06 -9.77
CA THR A 147 8.91 -12.28 -10.32
C THR A 147 7.54 -12.62 -9.71
N GLU A 148 7.44 -13.77 -9.03
CA GLU A 148 6.26 -14.21 -8.28
C GLU A 148 6.30 -13.78 -6.80
N ALA A 149 7.26 -12.92 -6.43
CA ALA A 149 7.53 -12.44 -5.07
C ALA A 149 7.88 -13.58 -4.07
N VAL A 150 8.58 -14.61 -4.53
CA VAL A 150 9.15 -15.64 -3.65
C VAL A 150 10.55 -15.22 -3.27
N ILE A 151 10.81 -14.99 -1.98
CA ILE A 151 12.13 -14.62 -1.46
C ILE A 151 13.04 -15.85 -1.49
N ASP A 152 14.23 -15.69 -2.03
CA ASP A 152 15.23 -16.74 -2.10
C ASP A 152 15.83 -17.04 -0.72
N GLU A 153 16.19 -18.30 -0.49
CA GLU A 153 16.83 -18.71 0.76
C GLU A 153 18.27 -18.18 0.84
N GLU A 154 18.97 -18.19 -0.29
CA GLU A 154 20.34 -17.71 -0.43
C GLU A 154 20.40 -16.19 -0.62
N THR A 155 21.56 -15.62 -0.29
CA THR A 155 21.80 -14.18 -0.39
C THR A 155 22.73 -13.93 -1.57
N THR A 156 22.32 -13.06 -2.48
CA THR A 156 23.16 -12.60 -3.58
C THR A 156 24.09 -11.50 -3.09
N ILE A 157 25.36 -11.54 -3.51
CA ILE A 157 26.33 -10.49 -3.20
C ILE A 157 26.47 -9.60 -4.43
N VAL A 158 26.19 -8.31 -4.26
CA VAL A 158 26.29 -7.29 -5.30
C VAL A 158 27.46 -6.36 -4.98
N GLU A 159 28.40 -6.18 -5.90
CA GLU A 159 29.57 -5.31 -5.71
C GLU A 159 29.26 -3.90 -6.24
N LEU A 160 29.25 -2.90 -5.35
CA LEU A 160 28.86 -1.52 -5.69
C LEU A 160 29.82 -0.85 -6.69
N GLU A 161 31.03 -1.38 -6.85
CA GLU A 161 32.02 -0.92 -7.84
C GLU A 161 31.57 -1.16 -9.28
N HIS A 162 30.67 -2.11 -9.52
CA HIS A 162 30.16 -2.42 -10.87
C HIS A 162 28.84 -1.69 -11.15
N ILE A 163 27.99 -1.52 -10.14
CA ILE A 163 26.66 -0.91 -10.26
C ILE A 163 26.66 0.51 -10.83
N THR A 164 25.98 0.73 -11.95
CA THR A 164 25.82 2.02 -12.63
C THR A 164 24.65 2.83 -12.07
N SER A 165 23.61 2.14 -11.57
CA SER A 165 22.34 2.73 -11.14
C SER A 165 21.78 2.01 -9.90
N ILE A 166 21.19 2.77 -8.97
CA ILE A 166 20.48 2.22 -7.80
C ILE A 166 19.14 2.92 -7.65
N SER A 167 18.03 2.17 -7.68
CA SER A 167 16.67 2.73 -7.60
C SER A 167 15.88 2.17 -6.42
N TYR A 168 15.10 3.02 -5.76
CA TYR A 168 14.15 2.64 -4.70
C TYR A 168 12.96 3.60 -4.64
N ASP A 169 11.90 3.23 -3.93
CA ASP A 169 10.64 4.00 -3.84
C ASP A 169 9.96 4.29 -5.18
N THR A 170 10.35 3.58 -6.23
CA THR A 170 9.67 3.57 -7.52
C THR A 170 8.31 2.88 -7.38
N SER A 171 7.37 3.18 -8.27
CA SER A 171 6.08 2.49 -8.33
C SER A 171 6.23 0.96 -8.38
N TYR A 172 7.26 0.46 -9.07
CA TYR A 172 7.60 -0.95 -9.16
C TYR A 172 8.06 -1.54 -7.82
N THR A 173 9.06 -0.92 -7.17
CA THR A 173 9.58 -1.40 -5.87
C THR A 173 8.51 -1.32 -4.77
N LEU A 174 7.75 -0.23 -4.72
CA LEU A 174 6.64 -0.04 -3.77
C LEU A 174 5.56 -1.13 -3.90
N ALA A 175 5.29 -1.63 -5.11
CA ALA A 175 4.32 -2.70 -5.30
C ALA A 175 4.74 -4.00 -4.59
N TYR A 176 6.03 -4.36 -4.66
CA TYR A 176 6.59 -5.51 -3.96
C TYR A 176 6.68 -5.28 -2.44
N GLU A 177 7.09 -4.09 -1.99
CA GLU A 177 7.08 -3.74 -0.57
C GLU A 177 5.70 -3.95 0.06
N GLN A 178 4.66 -3.44 -0.59
CA GLN A 178 3.28 -3.63 -0.16
C GLN A 178 2.87 -5.11 -0.15
N HIS A 179 3.32 -5.90 -1.13
CA HIS A 179 3.07 -7.34 -1.17
C HIS A 179 3.68 -8.03 0.06
N PHE A 180 4.99 -7.83 0.31
CA PHE A 180 5.69 -8.47 1.41
C PHE A 180 5.11 -8.08 2.78
N GLN A 181 4.77 -6.80 2.97
CA GLN A 181 4.12 -6.33 4.20
C GLN A 181 2.78 -7.02 4.44
N ARG A 182 1.95 -7.21 3.39
CA ARG A 182 0.67 -7.92 3.51
C ARG A 182 0.87 -9.40 3.84
N SER A 183 1.86 -10.04 3.25
CA SER A 183 2.19 -11.45 3.49
C SER A 183 2.69 -11.68 4.92
N GLN A 184 3.56 -10.80 5.44
CA GLN A 184 4.01 -10.84 6.84
C GLN A 184 2.86 -10.61 7.82
N ARG A 185 1.94 -9.67 7.54
CA ARG A 185 0.74 -9.46 8.37
C ARG A 185 -0.10 -10.73 8.46
N LYS A 186 -0.34 -11.41 7.34
CA LYS A 186 -1.09 -12.68 7.33
C LYS A 186 -0.40 -13.78 8.15
N ALA A 187 0.93 -13.83 8.15
CA ALA A 187 1.67 -14.78 8.97
C ALA A 187 1.65 -14.42 10.47
N SER A 188 1.73 -13.12 10.80
CA SER A 188 1.72 -12.63 12.18
C SER A 188 0.36 -12.66 12.86
N PHE A 189 -0.74 -12.61 12.10
CA PHE A 189 -2.07 -12.89 12.62
C PHE A 189 -2.26 -14.41 12.64
N PRO A 190 -2.22 -15.08 13.81
CA PRO A 190 -2.60 -16.48 13.86
C PRO A 190 -3.99 -16.59 13.27
N GLN A 191 -4.14 -17.38 12.20
CA GLN A 191 -5.46 -17.78 11.76
C GLN A 191 -6.11 -18.46 12.96
N LEU A 192 -7.00 -17.73 13.65
CA LEU A 192 -7.79 -18.28 14.73
C LEU A 192 -8.45 -19.53 14.17
N SER A 193 -8.10 -20.69 14.72
CA SER A 193 -8.67 -21.94 14.25
C SER A 193 -10.19 -21.82 14.27
N GLN A 194 -10.89 -22.55 13.39
CA GLN A 194 -12.35 -22.53 13.37
C GLN A 194 -12.95 -22.86 14.75
N LYS A 195 -12.23 -23.65 15.57
CA LYS A 195 -12.56 -23.93 16.98
C LYS A 195 -12.37 -22.70 17.88
N SER A 196 -11.27 -21.96 17.72
CA SER A 196 -11.02 -20.71 18.46
C SER A 196 -12.04 -19.62 18.14
N LEU A 197 -12.47 -19.51 16.87
CA LEU A 197 -13.57 -18.63 16.47
C LEU A 197 -14.91 -19.06 17.06
N ALA A 198 -15.18 -20.37 17.13
CA ALA A 198 -16.38 -20.90 17.77
C ALA A 198 -16.41 -20.61 19.28
N VAL A 199 -15.28 -20.76 19.97
CA VAL A 199 -15.15 -20.44 21.40
C VAL A 199 -15.32 -18.94 21.65
N LEU A 200 -14.67 -18.07 20.86
CA LEU A 200 -14.87 -16.63 20.95
C LEU A 200 -16.32 -16.22 20.69
N SER A 201 -16.95 -16.84 19.68
CA SER A 201 -18.37 -16.60 19.38
C SER A 201 -19.27 -17.03 20.54
N TRP A 202 -18.98 -18.18 21.16
CA TRP A 202 -19.73 -18.69 22.32
C TRP A 202 -19.54 -17.82 23.57
N LEU A 203 -18.32 -17.33 23.82
CA LEU A 203 -18.03 -16.40 24.92
C LEU A 203 -18.74 -15.06 24.73
N MET A 204 -18.71 -14.50 23.52
CA MET A 204 -19.43 -13.27 23.17
C MET A 204 -20.95 -13.44 23.33
N LEU A 205 -21.49 -14.58 22.89
CA LEU A 205 -22.90 -14.91 23.06
C LEU A 205 -23.27 -15.06 24.55
N SER A 206 -22.40 -15.71 25.33
CA SER A 206 -22.61 -15.92 26.77
C SER A 206 -22.54 -14.60 27.55
N ALA A 207 -21.61 -13.71 27.19
CA ALA A 207 -21.52 -12.37 27.79
C ALA A 207 -22.74 -11.51 27.44
N ALA A 208 -23.21 -11.57 26.18
CA ALA A 208 -24.45 -10.90 25.78
C ALA A 208 -25.65 -11.44 26.56
N MET A 209 -25.76 -12.77 26.70
CA MET A 209 -26.81 -13.42 27.49
C MET A 209 -26.77 -13.03 28.97
N ALA A 210 -25.59 -13.00 29.58
CA ALA A 210 -25.43 -12.56 30.97
C ALA A 210 -25.85 -11.10 31.16
N SER A 211 -25.50 -10.21 30.22
CA SER A 211 -25.96 -8.81 30.20
C SER A 211 -27.48 -8.69 30.06
N LEU A 212 -28.10 -9.55 29.23
CA LEU A 212 -29.56 -9.65 29.09
C LEU A 212 -30.24 -10.11 30.39
N ILE A 213 -29.71 -11.14 31.05
CA ILE A 213 -30.26 -11.65 32.32
C ILE A 213 -30.14 -10.60 33.42
N PHE A 214 -28.99 -9.90 33.49
CA PHE A 214 -28.77 -8.82 34.44
C PHE A 214 -29.76 -7.66 34.23
N ARG A 215 -30.04 -7.28 32.97
CA ARG A 215 -31.06 -6.28 32.64
C ARG A 215 -32.50 -6.74 32.93
N TRP A 216 -32.79 -8.04 32.77
CA TRP A 216 -34.11 -8.59 33.08
C TRP A 216 -34.41 -8.56 34.57
N GLN A 217 -33.43 -8.87 35.43
CA GLN A 217 -33.57 -8.74 36.90
C GLN A 217 -33.77 -7.27 37.36
N LEU A 218 -33.39 -6.28 36.52
CA LEU A 218 -33.60 -4.86 36.77
C LEU A 218 -34.98 -4.33 36.30
N GLY A 219 -35.91 -5.20 35.89
CA GLY A 219 -37.34 -4.87 35.86
C GLY A 219 -37.87 -4.22 34.58
N SER A 220 -37.31 -4.49 33.40
CA SER A 220 -37.91 -4.08 32.12
C SER A 220 -38.57 -5.27 31.40
N SER A 221 -39.86 -5.50 31.64
CA SER A 221 -40.57 -6.71 31.23
C SER A 221 -41.15 -6.73 29.81
N LEU A 222 -41.05 -5.66 29.00
CA LEU A 222 -41.76 -5.59 27.71
C LEU A 222 -40.89 -5.57 26.43
N THR A 223 -39.59 -5.31 26.50
CA THR A 223 -38.71 -5.27 25.31
C THR A 223 -38.09 -6.62 24.93
N PHE A 224 -38.38 -7.68 25.69
CA PHE A 224 -37.57 -8.90 25.73
C PHE A 224 -37.97 -9.98 24.70
N ALA A 225 -39.22 -9.99 24.20
CA ALA A 225 -39.68 -11.04 23.28
C ALA A 225 -39.27 -10.82 21.81
N MET A 226 -38.92 -9.59 21.41
CA MET A 226 -38.73 -9.24 20.00
C MET A 226 -37.29 -9.36 19.48
N VAL A 227 -36.27 -9.27 20.34
CA VAL A 227 -34.86 -9.48 19.93
C VAL A 227 -34.58 -10.95 19.61
N TYR A 228 -35.34 -11.87 20.22
CA TYR A 228 -35.11 -13.31 20.12
C TYR A 228 -35.66 -13.95 18.84
N SER A 229 -36.74 -13.43 18.24
CA SER A 229 -37.31 -13.98 17.00
C SER A 229 -36.43 -13.70 15.77
N GLY A 230 -35.78 -12.53 15.72
CA GLY A 230 -34.85 -12.17 14.63
C GLY A 230 -33.58 -13.02 14.61
N PHE A 231 -33.04 -13.35 15.80
CA PHE A 231 -31.80 -14.13 15.91
C PHE A 231 -32.03 -15.62 15.57
N PHE A 232 -33.17 -16.20 15.98
CA PHE A 232 -33.51 -17.60 15.67
C PHE A 232 -33.84 -17.81 14.18
N ALA A 233 -34.49 -16.83 13.54
CA ALA A 233 -34.73 -16.86 12.09
C ALA A 233 -33.43 -16.81 11.28
N SER A 234 -32.47 -15.96 11.69
CA SER A 234 -31.14 -15.86 11.07
C SER A 234 -30.32 -17.16 11.21
N MET A 235 -30.47 -17.87 12.33
CA MET A 235 -29.77 -19.13 12.61
C MET A 235 -30.37 -20.32 11.84
N MET A 236 -31.69 -20.37 11.65
CA MET A 236 -32.38 -21.41 10.86
C MET A 236 -32.08 -21.30 9.36
N LEU A 237 -31.93 -20.08 8.82
CA LEU A 237 -31.63 -19.83 7.40
C LEU A 237 -30.21 -20.25 6.96
N ARG A 238 -29.31 -20.60 7.90
CA ARG A 238 -27.94 -21.07 7.58
C ARG A 238 -27.84 -22.57 7.31
N ARG A 239 -28.90 -23.35 7.50
CA ARG A 239 -28.89 -24.79 7.18
C ARG A 239 -29.60 -25.05 5.86
N LYS A 240 -28.79 -25.10 4.79
CA LYS A 240 -29.12 -25.52 3.40
C LYS A 240 -29.78 -24.47 2.49
N LEU A 241 -29.03 -23.46 2.05
CA LEU A 241 -29.33 -22.79 0.79
C LEU A 241 -28.07 -22.70 -0.08
N PRO A 242 -28.19 -22.90 -1.41
CA PRO A 242 -27.09 -22.72 -2.36
C PRO A 242 -26.68 -21.24 -2.43
N THR A 243 -25.51 -20.98 -3.02
CA THR A 243 -24.88 -19.65 -3.12
C THR A 243 -25.88 -18.54 -3.49
N PRO A 244 -26.05 -17.50 -2.66
CA PRO A 244 -27.12 -16.52 -2.82
C PRO A 244 -26.86 -15.56 -3.99
N THR A 245 -27.89 -15.34 -4.80
CA THR A 245 -27.93 -14.30 -5.84
C THR A 245 -28.30 -12.94 -5.23
N ARG A 246 -28.10 -11.84 -5.97
CA ARG A 246 -28.42 -10.47 -5.53
C ARG A 246 -29.86 -10.29 -5.06
N THR A 247 -30.80 -11.06 -5.61
CA THR A 247 -32.23 -11.06 -5.20
C THR A 247 -32.45 -11.67 -3.83
N HIS A 248 -31.65 -12.67 -3.41
CA HIS A 248 -31.77 -13.27 -2.08
C HIS A 248 -31.41 -12.27 -0.96
N TYR A 249 -30.42 -11.39 -1.17
CA TYR A 249 -30.07 -10.39 -0.17
C TYR A 249 -31.15 -9.32 -0.01
N ALA A 250 -31.82 -8.94 -1.09
CA ALA A 250 -32.94 -7.99 -1.04
C ALA A 250 -34.15 -8.57 -0.30
N GLU A 251 -34.47 -9.84 -0.55
CA GLU A 251 -35.57 -10.53 0.15
C GLU A 251 -35.24 -10.77 1.63
N LEU A 252 -33.98 -11.09 1.96
CA LEU A 252 -33.53 -11.29 3.34
C LEU A 252 -33.47 -9.96 4.11
N ALA A 253 -33.07 -8.87 3.43
CA ALA A 253 -33.15 -7.52 3.97
C ALA A 253 -34.61 -7.11 4.20
N ALA A 254 -35.51 -7.34 3.24
CA ALA A 254 -36.93 -7.03 3.41
C ALA A 254 -37.57 -7.84 4.55
N ALA A 255 -37.25 -9.14 4.66
CA ALA A 255 -37.75 -10.01 5.71
C ALA A 255 -37.28 -9.65 7.12
N LEU A 256 -36.12 -8.99 7.27
CA LEU A 256 -35.58 -8.55 8.56
C LEU A 256 -35.90 -7.08 8.89
N LEU A 257 -35.93 -6.23 7.88
CA LEU A 257 -36.06 -4.78 8.05
C LEU A 257 -37.53 -4.36 8.20
N VAL A 258 -38.48 -5.07 7.56
CA VAL A 258 -39.91 -4.80 7.72
C VAL A 258 -40.40 -5.10 9.15
N PRO A 259 -40.09 -6.26 9.77
CA PRO A 259 -40.45 -6.49 11.17
C PRO A 259 -39.77 -5.51 12.13
N ALA A 260 -38.50 -5.16 11.89
CA ALA A 260 -37.76 -4.20 12.72
C ALA A 260 -38.38 -2.78 12.66
N LEU A 261 -38.81 -2.33 11.48
CA LEU A 261 -39.49 -1.05 11.31
C LEU A 261 -40.89 -1.07 11.92
N VAL A 262 -41.69 -2.10 11.68
CA VAL A 262 -43.04 -2.23 12.25
C VAL A 262 -42.99 -2.22 13.78
N VAL A 263 -42.00 -2.88 14.37
CA VAL A 263 -41.74 -2.86 15.82
C VAL A 263 -41.27 -1.48 16.29
N GLY A 264 -40.34 -0.84 15.56
CA GLY A 264 -39.89 0.52 15.88
C GLY A 264 -41.02 1.55 15.86
N PHE A 265 -41.96 1.44 14.91
CA PHE A 265 -43.15 2.28 14.82
C PHE A 265 -44.18 1.97 15.91
N ALA A 266 -44.45 0.69 16.22
CA ALA A 266 -45.36 0.31 17.29
C ALA A 266 -44.86 0.79 18.66
N LEU A 267 -43.56 0.66 18.94
CA LEU A 267 -42.94 1.16 20.18
C LEU A 267 -42.91 2.69 20.28
N CYS A 268 -42.87 3.41 19.16
CA CYS A 268 -43.01 4.87 19.16
C CYS A 268 -44.45 5.34 19.37
N ALA A 269 -45.45 4.51 19.04
CA ALA A 269 -46.87 4.85 19.21
C ALA A 269 -47.32 4.69 20.67
N GLU A 270 -46.72 3.78 21.44
CA GLU A 270 -47.13 3.47 22.82
C GLU A 270 -46.39 4.27 23.91
N ASN A 271 -45.20 4.84 23.66
CA ASN A 271 -44.56 5.71 24.65
C ASN A 271 -43.51 6.67 24.04
N ASN A 272 -43.47 7.87 24.62
CA ASN A 272 -42.81 9.09 24.15
C ASN A 272 -41.34 8.91 23.66
N ARG A 273 -41.12 9.10 22.34
CA ARG A 273 -39.88 9.45 21.58
C ARG A 273 -38.55 8.69 21.81
N SER A 274 -38.40 7.81 22.79
CA SER A 274 -37.10 7.16 23.10
C SER A 274 -36.83 5.86 22.34
N GLY A 275 -37.86 5.18 21.80
CA GLY A 275 -37.70 3.92 21.06
C GLY A 275 -36.96 4.06 19.71
N LEU A 276 -37.09 5.22 19.06
CA LEU A 276 -36.46 5.49 17.76
C LEU A 276 -34.91 5.49 17.83
N TRP A 277 -34.35 5.88 18.99
CA TRP A 277 -32.91 6.03 19.17
C TRP A 277 -32.14 4.69 19.24
N LEU A 278 -32.82 3.57 19.50
CA LEU A 278 -32.20 2.24 19.50
C LEU A 278 -32.33 1.51 18.16
N ALA A 279 -33.36 1.82 17.38
CA ALA A 279 -33.55 1.23 16.06
C ALA A 279 -32.56 1.79 15.01
N ILE A 280 -32.22 3.07 15.13
CA ILE A 280 -31.33 3.77 14.20
C ILE A 280 -29.90 3.17 14.19
N PRO A 281 -29.22 2.94 15.33
CA PRO A 281 -27.88 2.35 15.34
C PRO A 281 -27.85 0.93 14.78
N ALA A 282 -28.88 0.12 15.05
CA ALA A 282 -28.97 -1.24 14.51
C ALA A 282 -29.18 -1.24 12.99
N ALA A 283 -30.04 -0.35 12.49
CA ALA A 283 -30.24 -0.16 11.05
C ALA A 283 -28.98 0.37 10.36
N ILE A 284 -28.29 1.34 10.96
CA ILE A 284 -27.02 1.87 10.45
C ILE A 284 -25.95 0.79 10.41
N THR A 285 -25.78 0.02 11.49
CA THR A 285 -24.77 -1.05 11.55
C THR A 285 -25.05 -2.12 10.48
N PHE A 286 -26.32 -2.45 10.25
CA PHE A 286 -26.73 -3.41 9.22
C PHE A 286 -26.55 -2.85 7.79
N LEU A 287 -26.88 -1.58 7.54
CA LEU A 287 -26.62 -0.90 6.27
C LEU A 287 -25.12 -0.80 5.98
N SER A 288 -24.30 -0.46 6.98
CA SER A 288 -22.85 -0.45 6.85
C SER A 288 -22.29 -1.84 6.53
N TYR A 289 -22.85 -2.90 7.12
CA TYR A 289 -22.47 -4.28 6.80
C TYR A 289 -22.83 -4.66 5.35
N LEU A 290 -24.03 -4.28 4.88
CA LEU A 290 -24.45 -4.53 3.50
C LEU A 290 -23.58 -3.78 2.49
N ILE A 291 -23.31 -2.49 2.71
CA ILE A 291 -22.43 -1.67 1.86
C ILE A 291 -21.01 -2.25 1.83
N TYR A 292 -20.48 -2.67 2.98
CA TYR A 292 -19.18 -3.33 3.06
C TYR A 292 -19.13 -4.67 2.31
N SER A 293 -20.23 -5.42 2.31
CA SER A 293 -20.32 -6.71 1.59
C SER A 293 -20.43 -6.54 0.07
N ASP A 294 -21.13 -5.50 -0.40
CA ASP A 294 -21.35 -5.23 -1.82
C ASP A 294 -20.08 -4.64 -2.48
N THR A 295 -19.34 -3.79 -1.76
CA THR A 295 -18.05 -3.24 -2.22
C THR A 295 -16.97 -4.31 -2.43
N LYS A 296 -17.06 -5.47 -1.76
CA LYS A 296 -16.19 -6.63 -2.03
C LYS A 296 -16.56 -7.40 -3.31
N GLN A 297 -17.77 -7.24 -3.84
CA GLN A 297 -18.19 -7.87 -5.10
C GLN A 297 -17.93 -6.98 -6.33
N LEU A 298 -17.77 -5.66 -6.15
CA LEU A 298 -17.54 -4.71 -7.23
C LEU A 298 -16.08 -4.63 -7.70
N TRP A 299 -15.14 -5.37 -7.10
CA TRP A 299 -13.79 -5.49 -7.64
C TRP A 299 -13.78 -6.54 -8.75
N PRO A 300 -13.40 -6.21 -10.00
CA PRO A 300 -13.39 -7.18 -11.08
C PRO A 300 -12.41 -8.30 -10.74
N ARG A 301 -12.91 -9.55 -10.78
CA ARG A 301 -12.02 -10.72 -10.87
C ARG A 301 -11.28 -10.63 -12.20
N LYS A 302 -9.99 -10.96 -12.18
CA LYS A 302 -9.05 -10.96 -13.32
C LYS A 302 -9.72 -11.43 -14.62
N PRO A 303 -9.38 -10.84 -15.78
CA PRO A 303 -9.83 -11.36 -17.06
C PRO A 303 -9.38 -12.82 -17.22
N VAL A 304 -10.31 -13.65 -17.67
CA VAL A 304 -10.06 -15.04 -18.08
C VAL A 304 -9.09 -14.99 -19.26
N LYS A 305 -8.00 -15.77 -19.19
CA LYS A 305 -7.09 -15.95 -20.33
C LYS A 305 -7.88 -16.51 -21.50
N ALA A 306 -7.82 -15.83 -22.65
CA ALA A 306 -8.22 -16.43 -23.92
C ALA A 306 -7.07 -17.34 -24.39
N ASP A 307 -7.44 -18.54 -24.82
CA ASP A 307 -6.57 -19.47 -25.56
C ASP A 307 -6.20 -18.93 -26.94
#